data_AF-H2EVM3-F1
#
_entry.id   AF-H2EVM3-F1
#
_cell.length_a   1.000
_cell.length_b   1.000
_cell.length_c   1.000
_cell.angle_alpha   90.00
_cell.angle_beta   90.00
_cell.angle_gamma   90.00
#
_symmetry.space_group_name_H-M   'P 1'
#
loop_
_entity.id
_entity.type
_entity.pdbx_description
1 polymer ?
#
loop_
_entity_poly.entity_id
_entity_poly.type
_entity_poly.pdbx_seq_one_letter_code
_entity_poly.pdbx_strand_id
1 'polypeptide(L)'
;APANITTEVKSVEMHHEALQEAVPGDNVGFNVKNVSVKELRRGYVAGDSKQNPPKGASDFTAQVIVLNHPGQISNGYTPVLDCHTAHIACKFAEIKEKVDRRTGKSTEDNPKSI
;
A
#
# COMPACT_ATOMS: atom_id res chain seq x y z
N ALA A 1 -3.65 -5.66 8.75
CA ALA A 1 -4.13 -5.93 7.37
C ALA A 1 -3.01 -6.47 6.50
N PRO A 2 -3.31 -7.24 5.44
CA PRO A 2 -4.63 -7.73 5.03
C PRO A 2 -5.09 -8.99 5.77
N ALA A 3 -4.22 -9.69 6.50
CA ALA A 3 -4.54 -10.97 7.16
C ALA A 3 -5.59 -10.91 8.29
N ASN A 4 -6.10 -9.72 8.63
CA ASN A 4 -7.10 -9.51 9.68
C ASN A 4 -6.77 -10.16 11.04
N ILE A 5 -5.49 -10.14 11.42
CA ILE A 5 -5.00 -10.62 12.71
C ILE A 5 -5.07 -9.48 13.72
N THR A 6 -5.56 -9.76 14.93
CA THR A 6 -5.54 -8.83 16.07
C THR A 6 -4.73 -9.43 17.20
N THR A 7 -3.81 -8.65 17.76
CA THR A 7 -2.94 -9.07 18.86
C THR A 7 -2.58 -7.88 19.73
N GLU A 8 -2.10 -8.17 20.94
CA GLU A 8 -1.63 -7.20 21.92
C GLU A 8 -0.12 -6.96 21.75
N VAL A 9 0.29 -5.69 21.73
CA VAL A 9 1.70 -5.29 21.73
C VAL A 9 2.24 -5.34 23.16
N LYS A 10 3.35 -6.05 23.36
CA LYS A 10 4.02 -6.20 24.66
C LYS A 10 5.03 -5.11 24.97
N SER A 11 5.78 -4.70 23.97
CA SER A 11 6.88 -3.75 24.12
C SER A 11 7.18 -3.09 22.78
N VAL A 12 7.73 -1.89 22.84
CA VAL A 12 8.22 -1.14 21.69
C VAL A 12 9.69 -0.78 21.96
N GLU A 13 10.52 -0.87 20.94
CA GLU A 13 11.95 -0.60 21.03
C GLU A 13 12.45 0.18 19.80
N MET A 14 13.43 1.06 20.02
CA MET A 14 14.14 1.79 18.98
C MET A 14 15.63 1.76 19.29
N HIS A 15 16.45 1.31 18.34
CA HIS A 15 17.91 1.22 18.53
C HIS A 15 18.36 0.48 19.81
N HIS A 16 17.69 -0.64 20.14
CA HIS A 16 17.92 -1.45 21.35
C HIS A 16 17.55 -0.79 22.69
N GLU A 17 16.83 0.33 22.66
CA GLU A 17 16.27 0.97 23.84
C GLU A 17 14.75 0.80 23.87
N ALA A 18 14.23 0.46 25.05
CA ALA A 18 12.79 0.33 25.24
C ALA A 18 12.12 1.72 25.27
N LEU A 19 11.03 1.86 24.54
CA LEU A 19 10.23 3.08 24.51
C LEU A 19 8.88 2.85 25.21
N GLN A 20 8.40 3.89 25.90
CA GLN A 20 7.06 3.90 26.48
C GLN A 20 5.99 4.05 25.39
N GLU A 21 6.28 4.88 24.39
CA GLU A 21 5.43 5.11 23.22
C GLU A 21 6.30 5.42 22.00
N ALA A 22 5.76 5.17 20.81
CA ALA A 22 6.36 5.57 19.55
C ALA A 22 5.49 6.65 18.90
N VAL A 23 6.12 7.65 18.32
CA VAL A 23 5.45 8.77 17.65
C VAL A 23 5.64 8.70 16.12
N PRO A 24 4.83 9.44 15.33
CA PRO A 24 4.99 9.46 13.88
C PRO A 24 6.40 9.92 13.46
N GLY A 25 7.09 9.07 12.70
CA GLY A 25 8.46 9.31 12.23
C GLY A 25 9.49 8.34 12.84
N ASP A 26 9.15 7.69 13.95
CA ASP A 26 10.05 6.74 14.60
C ASP A 26 10.16 5.42 13.83
N ASN A 27 11.38 4.88 13.74
CA ASN A 27 11.62 3.54 13.19
C ASN A 27 11.79 2.54 14.33
N VAL A 28 10.69 1.86 14.68
CA VAL A 28 10.61 1.00 15.85
C VAL A 28 10.40 -0.46 15.50
N GLY A 29 10.91 -1.33 16.37
CA GLY A 29 10.44 -2.71 16.51
C GLY A 29 9.40 -2.80 17.62
N PHE A 30 8.44 -3.70 17.50
CA PHE A 30 7.51 -3.98 18.59
C PHE A 30 7.22 -5.47 18.68
N ASN A 31 7.03 -5.95 19.90
CA ASN A 31 6.78 -7.36 20.19
C ASN A 31 5.28 -7.61 20.34
N VAL A 32 4.77 -8.71 19.78
CA VAL A 32 3.34 -9.07 19.82
C VAL A 32 3.13 -10.46 20.40
N LYS A 33 1.97 -10.70 21.03
CA LYS A 33 1.64 -12.01 21.62
C LYS A 33 1.04 -12.95 20.59
N ASN A 34 1.33 -14.25 20.71
CA ASN A 34 0.58 -15.33 20.06
C ASN A 34 0.43 -15.22 18.53
N VAL A 35 1.36 -14.56 17.84
CA VAL A 35 1.39 -14.48 16.38
C VAL A 35 2.71 -15.07 15.89
N SER A 36 2.63 -16.03 14.98
CA SER A 36 3.82 -16.64 14.38
C SER A 36 4.44 -15.72 13.33
N VAL A 37 5.77 -15.76 13.20
CA VAL A 37 6.49 -15.05 12.14
C VAL A 37 6.01 -15.48 10.74
N LYS A 38 5.48 -16.71 10.59
CA LYS A 38 4.94 -17.22 9.31
C LYS A 38 3.63 -16.53 8.89
N GLU A 39 2.92 -15.94 9.83
CA GLU A 39 1.64 -15.26 9.61
C GLU A 39 1.82 -13.78 9.23
N LEU A 40 3.01 -13.23 9.47
CA LEU A 40 3.35 -11.85 9.16
C LEU A 40 4.33 -11.79 7.99
N ARG A 41 4.14 -10.76 7.15
CA ARG A 41 5.00 -10.54 5.98
C ARG A 41 5.28 -9.06 5.83
N ARG A 42 6.42 -8.74 5.23
CA ARG A 42 6.71 -7.37 4.79
C ARG A 42 5.59 -6.87 3.87
N GLY A 43 5.19 -5.61 4.04
CA GLY A 43 4.05 -5.01 3.35
C GLY A 43 2.73 -5.07 4.13
N TYR A 44 2.68 -5.78 5.26
CA TYR A 44 1.51 -5.73 6.14
C TYR A 44 1.45 -4.41 6.88
N VAL A 45 0.21 -3.95 7.15
CA VAL A 45 -0.05 -2.70 7.84
C VAL A 45 -0.69 -3.02 9.19
N ALA A 46 -0.06 -2.55 10.26
CA ALA A 46 -0.58 -2.61 11.63
C ALA A 46 -1.31 -1.31 11.96
N GLY A 47 -2.33 -1.39 12.82
CA GLY A 47 -3.08 -0.24 13.31
C GLY A 47 -4.00 -0.67 14.45
N ASP A 48 -4.50 0.30 15.23
CA ASP A 48 -5.35 0.01 16.37
C ASP A 48 -6.70 -0.58 15.92
N SER A 49 -7.02 -1.77 16.44
CA SER A 49 -8.29 -2.46 16.24
C SER A 49 -9.53 -1.61 16.60
N LYS A 50 -9.40 -0.65 17.51
CA LYS A 50 -10.49 0.19 18.01
C LYS A 50 -10.60 1.54 17.29
N GLN A 51 -9.57 1.96 16.55
CA GLN A 51 -9.52 3.28 15.94
C GLN A 51 -9.21 3.18 14.44
N ASN A 52 -10.26 3.03 13.63
CA ASN A 52 -10.18 2.90 12.17
C ASN A 52 -9.11 1.88 11.70
N PRO A 53 -9.27 0.59 12.04
CA PRO A 53 -8.26 -0.42 11.73
C PRO A 53 -8.02 -0.52 10.22
N PRO A 54 -6.76 -0.77 9.79
CA PRO A 54 -6.44 -0.92 8.39
C PRO A 54 -7.17 -2.14 7.80
N LYS A 55 -7.61 -2.02 6.54
CA LYS A 55 -8.33 -3.06 5.80
C LYS A 55 -7.55 -3.43 4.54
N GLY A 56 -7.71 -4.66 4.07
CA GLY A 56 -7.19 -5.05 2.75
C GLY A 56 -7.96 -4.31 1.65
N ALA A 57 -7.24 -3.87 0.61
CA ALA A 57 -7.84 -3.30 -0.59
C ALA A 57 -7.79 -4.35 -1.71
N SER A 58 -8.95 -4.68 -2.28
CA SER A 58 -9.06 -5.53 -3.48
C SER A 58 -8.70 -4.76 -4.76
N ASP A 59 -9.13 -3.50 -4.79
CA ASP A 59 -9.00 -2.58 -5.90
C ASP A 59 -9.01 -1.15 -5.36
N PHE A 60 -8.49 -0.23 -6.14
CA PHE A 60 -8.53 1.20 -5.87
C PHE A 60 -8.41 1.95 -7.19
N THR A 61 -8.95 3.17 -7.23
CA THR A 61 -8.72 4.10 -8.34
C THR A 61 -7.56 5.02 -7.95
N ALA A 62 -6.61 5.21 -8.87
CA ALA A 62 -5.49 6.13 -8.68
C ALA A 62 -5.23 6.93 -9.95
N GLN A 63 -4.74 8.16 -9.75
CA GLN A 63 -4.16 8.94 -10.83
C GLN A 63 -2.69 8.58 -10.97
N VAL A 64 -2.28 8.21 -12.17
CA VAL A 64 -0.91 7.79 -12.47
C VAL A 64 -0.31 8.69 -13.54
N ILE A 65 1.00 8.93 -13.44
CA ILE A 65 1.78 9.56 -14.50
C ILE A 65 2.65 8.48 -15.13
N VAL A 66 2.46 8.25 -16.43
CA VAL A 66 3.31 7.32 -17.19
C VAL A 66 4.59 8.05 -17.57
N LEU A 67 5.73 7.46 -17.20
CA LEU A 67 7.07 7.95 -17.56
C LEU A 67 7.52 7.32 -18.89
N ASN A 68 8.84 7.23 -19.13
CA ASN A 68 9.42 6.69 -20.36
C ASN A 68 9.21 5.17 -20.50
N HIS A 69 7.97 4.76 -20.74
CA HIS A 69 7.59 3.38 -20.98
C HIS A 69 7.63 3.08 -22.49
N PRO A 70 8.38 2.05 -22.94
CA PRO A 70 8.61 1.81 -24.37
C PRO A 70 7.41 1.18 -25.10
N GLY A 71 6.42 0.68 -24.37
CA GLY A 71 5.21 0.05 -24.93
C GLY A 71 3.93 0.81 -24.57
N GLN A 72 2.80 0.30 -25.07
CA GLN A 72 1.47 0.79 -24.74
C GLN A 72 0.94 0.15 -23.45
N ILE A 73 0.21 0.91 -22.65
CA ILE A 73 -0.46 0.40 -21.44
C ILE A 73 -1.96 0.31 -21.72
N SER A 74 -2.52 -0.89 -21.68
CA SER A 74 -3.96 -1.12 -21.87
C SER A 74 -4.59 -1.77 -20.65
N ASN A 75 -5.93 -1.84 -20.63
CA ASN A 75 -6.64 -2.65 -19.64
C ASN A 75 -6.08 -4.08 -19.63
N GLY A 76 -5.78 -4.59 -18.44
CA GLY A 76 -5.12 -5.86 -18.21
C GLY A 76 -3.61 -5.80 -18.00
N TYR A 77 -2.96 -4.66 -18.25
CA TYR A 77 -1.55 -4.47 -17.94
C TYR A 77 -1.27 -4.78 -16.47
N THR A 78 -0.21 -5.54 -16.20
CA THR A 78 0.06 -6.16 -14.90
C THR A 78 1.42 -5.72 -14.33
N PRO A 79 1.57 -4.46 -13.90
CA PRO A 79 2.82 -3.99 -13.31
C PRO A 79 2.98 -4.47 -11.87
N VAL A 80 4.19 -4.33 -11.34
CA VAL A 80 4.41 -4.40 -9.90
C VAL A 80 4.25 -3.01 -9.30
N LEU A 81 3.51 -2.94 -8.20
CA LEU A 81 3.23 -1.74 -7.44
C LEU A 81 3.98 -1.78 -6.12
N ASP A 82 4.81 -0.77 -5.92
CA ASP A 82 5.44 -0.46 -4.64
C ASP A 82 4.57 0.56 -3.90
N CYS A 83 4.12 0.21 -2.71
CA CYS A 83 3.38 1.12 -1.82
C CYS A 83 3.86 0.91 -0.39
N HIS A 84 4.47 1.95 0.19
CA HIS A 84 5.18 1.86 1.47
C HIS A 84 6.22 0.73 1.46
N THR A 85 6.00 -0.32 2.27
CA THR A 85 6.87 -1.50 2.33
C THR A 85 6.32 -2.68 1.52
N ALA A 86 5.11 -2.55 0.95
CA ALA A 86 4.49 -3.56 0.13
C ALA A 86 5.02 -3.51 -1.30
N HIS A 87 5.21 -4.69 -1.87
CA HIS A 87 5.69 -4.93 -3.23
C HIS A 87 4.81 -6.02 -3.83
N ILE A 88 3.84 -5.64 -4.66
CA ILE A 88 2.74 -6.54 -5.08
C ILE A 88 2.44 -6.33 -6.56
N ALA A 89 2.25 -7.42 -7.32
CA ALA A 89 1.74 -7.34 -8.68
C ALA A 89 0.29 -6.85 -8.67
N CYS A 90 -0.01 -5.80 -9.41
CA CYS A 90 -1.35 -5.26 -9.59
C CYS A 90 -1.77 -5.38 -11.05
N LYS A 91 -3.08 -5.32 -11.30
CA LYS A 91 -3.65 -5.32 -12.64
C LYS A 91 -4.39 -4.01 -12.86
N PHE A 92 -4.12 -3.35 -13.97
CA PHE A 92 -4.91 -2.20 -14.43
C PHE A 92 -6.24 -2.76 -14.94
N ALA A 93 -7.25 -2.79 -14.08
CA ALA A 93 -8.57 -3.32 -14.44
C ALA A 93 -9.22 -2.47 -15.52
N GLU A 94 -9.20 -1.15 -15.33
CA GLU A 94 -9.82 -0.17 -16.20
C GLU A 94 -9.02 1.14 -16.17
N ILE A 95 -8.72 1.68 -17.35
CA ILE A 95 -8.22 3.03 -17.55
C ILE A 95 -9.41 3.93 -17.80
N LYS A 96 -9.80 4.69 -16.77
CA LYS A 96 -11.03 5.50 -16.78
C LYS A 96 -10.91 6.77 -17.62
N GLU A 97 -9.79 7.46 -17.52
CA GLU A 97 -9.60 8.76 -18.16
C GLU A 97 -8.13 8.97 -18.53
N LYS A 98 -7.89 9.64 -19.64
CA LYS A 98 -6.59 10.20 -20.03
C LYS A 98 -6.57 11.68 -19.68
N VAL A 99 -5.63 12.08 -18.85
CA VAL A 99 -5.56 13.44 -18.31
C VAL A 99 -4.31 14.16 -18.83
N ASP A 100 -4.46 15.44 -19.19
CA ASP A 100 -3.32 16.29 -19.54
C ASP A 100 -2.46 16.58 -18.29
N ARG A 101 -1.17 16.22 -18.34
CA ARG A 101 -0.26 16.35 -17.20
C ARG A 101 0.00 17.77 -16.71
N ARG A 102 -0.27 18.79 -17.53
CA ARG A 102 0.00 20.20 -17.20
C ARG A 102 -1.21 20.87 -16.56
N THR A 103 -2.40 20.52 -17.04
CA THR A 103 -3.66 21.19 -16.68
C THR A 103 -4.55 20.36 -15.77
N GLY A 104 -4.32 19.05 -15.69
CA GLY A 104 -5.15 18.13 -14.91
C GLY A 104 -6.54 17.87 -15.51
N LYS A 105 -6.80 18.33 -16.75
CA LYS A 105 -8.09 18.16 -17.41
C LYS A 105 -8.16 16.82 -18.16
N SER A 106 -9.32 16.15 -18.09
CA SER A 106 -9.59 14.98 -18.93
C SER A 106 -9.50 15.40 -20.41
N THR A 107 -8.85 14.57 -21.19
CA THR A 107 -8.68 14.71 -22.64
C THR A 107 -9.39 13.62 -23.41
N GLU A 108 -9.60 12.45 -22.79
CA GLU A 108 -10.27 11.29 -23.37
C GLU A 108 -10.82 10.41 -22.24
N ASP A 109 -12.10 10.04 -22.35
CA ASP A 109 -12.76 9.14 -21.41
C ASP A 109 -12.69 7.69 -21.93
N ASN A 110 -12.38 6.75 -21.05
CA ASN A 110 -12.21 5.32 -21.30
C ASN A 110 -11.28 4.99 -22.50
N PRO A 111 -10.03 5.51 -22.51
CA PRO A 111 -9.09 5.26 -23.60
C PRO A 111 -8.75 3.77 -23.70
N LYS A 112 -8.55 3.26 -24.93
CA LYS A 112 -8.14 1.86 -25.15
C LYS A 112 -6.71 1.56 -24.66
N SER A 113 -5.85 2.58 -24.69
CA SER A 113 -4.46 2.51 -24.25
C SER A 113 -3.91 3.89 -23.88
N ILE A 114 -2.92 3.94 -22.99
CA ILE A 114 -2.10 5.12 -22.68
C ILE A 114 -0.77 5.04 -23.42
#